data_AF-A0A853GLC6-F1
#
_entry.id   AF-A0A853GLC6-F1
#
_cell.length_a   1.000
_cell.length_b   1.000
_cell.length_c   1.000
_cell.angle_alpha   90.00
_cell.angle_beta   90.00
_cell.angle_gamma   90.00
#
_symmetry.space_group_name_H-M   'P 1'
#
loop_
_entity.id
_entity.type
_entity.pdbx_description
1 polymer ?
#
loop_
_entity_poly.entity_id
_entity_poly.type
_entity_poly.pdbx_seq_one_letter_code
_entity_poly.pdbx_strand_id
1 'polypeptide(L)'
;MSFSKYPAYKDSGVEWLGEIPMHWKTRKIAWNIPYVVGWTPPSGNDGYYGGELPWVTIADITQDTVEDTASKITDKAVKQKNARVVPAGSLLFSFKLSVGKVAFLSVDSYTNGKRPPNTVWRSH
;
A
#
# COMPACT_ATOMS: atom_id res chain seq x y z
N MET A 1 25.29 -17.13 -11.46
CA MET A 1 24.28 -17.51 -12.47
C MET A 1 24.15 -16.36 -13.47
N SER A 2 24.17 -16.64 -14.78
CA SER A 2 23.97 -15.65 -15.83
C SER A 2 22.56 -15.79 -16.37
N PHE A 3 21.76 -14.72 -16.34
CA PHE A 3 20.44 -14.70 -16.95
C PHE A 3 20.56 -14.41 -18.44
N SER A 4 19.86 -15.17 -19.28
CA SER A 4 19.83 -14.91 -20.73
C SER A 4 19.21 -13.54 -21.03
N LYS A 5 19.87 -12.76 -21.88
CA LYS A 5 19.33 -11.48 -22.37
C LYS A 5 18.10 -11.73 -23.25
N TYR A 6 17.20 -10.75 -23.27
CA TYR A 6 16.08 -10.78 -24.20
C TYR A 6 16.57 -10.57 -25.65
N PRO A 7 15.86 -11.13 -26.65
CA PRO A 7 16.30 -11.07 -28.05
C PRO A 7 16.26 -9.67 -28.67
N ALA A 8 15.44 -8.76 -28.13
CA ALA A 8 15.30 -7.40 -28.63
C ALA A 8 14.86 -6.44 -27.52
N TYR A 9 15.29 -5.19 -27.65
CA TYR A 9 15.01 -4.10 -26.72
C TYR A 9 14.46 -2.88 -27.47
N LYS A 10 13.81 -1.98 -26.74
CA LYS A 10 13.32 -0.68 -27.23
C LYS A 10 13.47 0.36 -26.14
N ASP A 11 13.54 1.63 -26.53
CA ASP A 11 13.50 2.75 -25.58
C ASP A 11 12.16 2.75 -24.81
N SER A 12 12.23 2.91 -23.49
CA SER A 12 11.03 2.89 -22.63
C SER A 12 10.23 4.20 -22.66
N GLY A 13 10.81 5.28 -23.18
CA GLY A 13 10.29 6.66 -23.08
C GLY A 13 10.42 7.27 -21.68
N VAL A 14 11.15 6.62 -20.77
CA VAL A 14 11.36 7.06 -19.38
C VAL A 14 12.87 7.17 -19.12
N GLU A 15 13.36 8.41 -18.94
CA GLU A 15 14.80 8.74 -18.88
C GLU A 15 15.60 7.85 -17.91
N TRP A 16 15.07 7.63 -16.70
CA TRP A 16 15.77 6.85 -15.67
C TRP A 16 15.70 5.33 -15.90
N LEU A 17 14.81 4.84 -16.77
CA LEU A 17 14.56 3.41 -17.00
C LEU A 17 15.32 2.87 -18.21
N GLY A 18 15.63 3.72 -19.20
CA GLY A 18 16.40 3.34 -20.39
C GLY A 18 15.68 2.34 -21.30
N GLU A 19 16.39 1.32 -21.76
CA GLU A 19 15.84 0.30 -22.67
C GLU A 19 15.13 -0.85 -21.92
N ILE A 20 14.01 -1.29 -22.48
CA ILE A 20 13.20 -2.41 -21.96
C ILE A 20 13.03 -3.48 -23.05
N PRO A 21 12.72 -4.74 -22.68
CA PRO A 21 12.45 -5.78 -23.66
C PRO A 21 11.35 -5.38 -24.64
N MET A 22 11.51 -5.72 -25.92
CA MET A 22 10.62 -5.27 -27.01
C MET A 22 9.13 -5.55 -26.72
N HIS A 23 8.83 -6.68 -26.08
CA HIS A 23 7.46 -7.11 -25.77
C HIS A 23 6.87 -6.47 -24.49
N TRP A 24 7.65 -5.76 -23.69
CA TRP A 24 7.16 -5.09 -22.48
C TRP A 24 6.38 -3.82 -22.82
N LYS A 25 5.47 -3.43 -21.92
CA LYS A 25 4.68 -2.20 -22.04
C LYS A 25 4.88 -1.35 -20.79
N THR A 26 5.18 -0.07 -20.95
CA THR A 26 5.26 0.89 -19.85
C THR A 26 3.86 1.38 -19.50
N ARG A 27 3.54 1.38 -18.20
CA ARG A 27 2.24 1.83 -17.69
C ARG A 27 2.42 2.58 -16.38
N LYS A 28 1.60 3.61 -16.16
CA LYS A 28 1.55 4.33 -14.89
C LYS A 28 0.69 3.54 -13.90
N ILE A 29 1.25 3.25 -12.72
CA ILE A 29 0.56 2.51 -11.64
C ILE A 29 -0.80 3.15 -11.31
N ALA A 30 -0.82 4.48 -11.17
CA ALA A 30 -2.02 5.25 -10.82
C ALA A 30 -3.22 5.06 -11.77
N TRP A 31 -3.01 4.56 -12.98
CA TRP A 31 -4.06 4.33 -13.98
C TRP A 31 -4.53 2.88 -14.08
N ASN A 32 -3.75 1.94 -13.55
CA ASN A 32 -3.97 0.51 -13.79
C ASN A 32 -4.26 -0.26 -12.50
N ILE A 33 -3.99 0.34 -11.33
CA ILE A 33 -4.13 -0.33 -10.04
C ILE A 33 -4.93 0.57 -9.09
N PRO A 34 -6.04 0.08 -8.52
CA PRO A 34 -6.69 0.78 -7.42
C PRO A 34 -5.74 0.77 -6.22
N TYR A 35 -5.52 1.94 -5.64
CA TYR A 35 -4.78 2.05 -4.39
C TYR A 35 -5.71 2.61 -3.31
N VAL A 36 -5.34 2.42 -2.05
CA VAL A 36 -6.04 3.02 -0.92
C VAL A 36 -5.00 3.68 -0.04
N VAL A 37 -5.30 4.90 0.42
CA VAL A 37 -4.52 5.55 1.47
C VAL A 37 -5.28 5.35 2.77
N GLY A 38 -4.60 4.79 3.76
CA GLY A 38 -5.15 4.54 5.07
C GLY A 38 -5.53 5.80 5.86
N TRP A 39 -5.96 5.57 7.10
CA TRP A 39 -6.34 6.61 8.04
C TRP A 39 -5.72 6.34 9.41
N THR A 40 -5.34 7.41 10.11
CA THR A 40 -4.80 7.33 11.47
C THR A 40 -5.85 7.84 12.47
N PRO A 41 -6.30 7.00 13.41
CA PRO A 41 -7.15 7.46 14.51
C PRO A 41 -6.43 8.52 15.35
N PRO A 42 -7.14 9.54 15.87
CA PRO A 42 -6.58 10.45 16.85
C PRO A 42 -6.15 9.68 18.10
N SER A 43 -4.90 9.84 18.52
CA SER A 43 -4.33 9.13 19.67
C SER A 43 -5.05 9.43 20.99
N GLY A 44 -5.70 10.58 21.12
CA GLY A 44 -6.47 10.96 22.31
C GLY A 44 -7.90 10.39 22.38
N ASN A 45 -8.27 9.46 21.51
CA ASN A 45 -9.57 8.79 21.55
C ASN A 45 -9.38 7.29 21.75
N ASP A 46 -9.23 6.89 23.01
CA ASP A 46 -9.00 5.49 23.42
C ASP A 46 -10.07 4.54 22.89
N GLY A 47 -11.29 5.03 22.67
CA GLY A 47 -12.40 4.24 22.11
C GLY A 47 -12.21 3.78 20.66
N TYR A 48 -11.16 4.23 19.97
CA TYR A 48 -10.79 3.77 18.63
C TYR A 48 -9.79 2.63 18.61
N TYR A 49 -9.09 2.39 19.72
CA TYR A 49 -8.04 1.38 19.85
C TYR A 49 -8.49 0.21 20.72
N GLY A 50 -7.73 -0.90 20.67
CA GLY A 50 -7.98 -2.07 21.52
C GLY A 50 -9.17 -2.92 21.08
N GLY A 51 -9.54 -2.88 19.80
CA GLY A 51 -10.49 -3.82 19.21
C GLY A 51 -9.82 -5.07 18.65
N GLU A 52 -10.53 -5.78 17.77
CA GLU A 52 -10.01 -6.99 17.12
C GLU A 52 -9.57 -6.78 15.66
N LEU A 53 -9.82 -5.61 15.09
CA LEU A 53 -9.55 -5.36 13.67
C LEU A 53 -8.09 -4.95 13.47
N PRO A 54 -7.29 -5.69 12.67
CA PRO A 54 -5.88 -5.38 12.46
C PRO A 54 -5.69 -3.99 11.84
N TRP A 55 -4.76 -3.20 12.40
CA TRP A 55 -4.44 -1.87 11.89
C TRP A 55 -2.95 -1.72 11.66
N VAL A 56 -2.57 -1.84 10.39
CA VAL A 56 -1.20 -1.90 9.91
C VAL A 56 -0.57 -0.52 9.92
N THR A 57 0.61 -0.46 10.53
CA THR A 57 1.50 0.68 10.50
C THR A 57 2.82 0.31 9.82
N ILE A 58 3.68 1.30 9.60
CA ILE A 58 5.02 1.07 9.06
C ILE A 58 5.91 0.21 9.98
N ALA A 59 5.58 0.16 11.28
CA ALA A 59 6.30 -0.65 12.25
C ALA A 59 6.02 -2.16 12.06
N ASP A 60 4.85 -2.50 11.51
CA ASP A 60 4.44 -3.88 11.24
C ASP A 60 5.07 -4.42 9.94
N ILE A 61 5.61 -3.54 9.08
CA ILE A 61 6.33 -3.92 7.86
C ILE A 61 7.80 -4.23 8.22
N THR A 62 8.00 -5.43 8.78
CA THR A 62 9.30 -5.97 9.18
C THR A 62 9.82 -7.04 8.22
N GLN A 63 8.92 -7.75 7.55
CA GLN A 63 9.20 -8.85 6.63
C GLN A 63 8.34 -8.72 5.35
N ASP A 64 8.48 -9.67 4.42
CA ASP A 64 7.78 -9.64 3.12
C ASP A 64 6.25 -9.75 3.24
N THR A 65 5.74 -10.22 4.38
CA THR A 65 4.32 -10.47 4.60
C THR A 65 3.87 -10.02 6.01
N VAL A 66 2.72 -9.35 6.11
CA VAL A 66 2.11 -8.94 7.37
C VAL A 66 0.94 -9.86 7.69
N GLU A 67 1.07 -10.61 8.77
CA GLU A 67 0.07 -11.60 9.24
C GLU A 67 -0.70 -11.13 10.46
N ASP A 68 -0.11 -10.25 11.26
CA ASP A 68 -0.72 -9.63 12.43
C ASP A 68 -0.15 -8.21 12.62
N THR A 69 -0.80 -7.43 13.49
CA THR A 69 -0.48 -6.03 13.75
C THR A 69 -0.36 -5.76 15.23
N ALA A 70 0.63 -4.97 15.63
CA ALA A 70 0.83 -4.61 17.03
C ALA A 70 -0.36 -3.80 17.61
N SER A 71 -1.08 -3.08 16.76
CA SER A 71 -2.23 -2.26 17.15
C SER A 71 -3.47 -2.65 16.38
N LYS A 72 -4.59 -2.73 17.09
CA LYS A 72 -5.91 -3.05 16.53
C LYS A 72 -6.89 -1.92 16.80
N ILE A 73 -7.86 -1.76 15.90
CA ILE A 73 -8.91 -0.74 16.00
C ILE A 73 -10.27 -1.37 16.26
N THR A 74 -11.20 -0.57 16.77
CA THR A 74 -12.56 -1.00 17.08
C THR A 74 -13.50 -0.86 15.88
N ASP A 75 -14.58 -1.64 15.85
CA ASP A 75 -15.67 -1.46 14.87
C ASP A 75 -16.24 -0.03 14.88
N LYS A 76 -16.23 0.61 16.06
CA LYS A 76 -16.66 2.00 16.22
C LYS A 76 -15.78 2.95 15.41
N ALA A 77 -14.46 2.76 15.41
CA ALA A 77 -13.54 3.56 14.63
C ALA A 77 -13.82 3.43 13.13
N VAL A 78 -14.01 2.19 12.66
CA VAL A 78 -14.30 1.90 11.25
C VAL A 78 -15.61 2.55 10.81
N LYS A 79 -16.69 2.36 11.57
CA LYS A 79 -18.02 2.91 11.24
C LYS A 79 -18.04 4.44 11.24
N GLN A 80 -17.46 5.08 12.26
CA GLN A 80 -17.49 6.55 12.37
C GLN A 80 -16.64 7.26 11.32
N LYS A 81 -15.63 6.58 10.76
CA LYS A 81 -14.66 7.20 9.84
C LYS A 81 -14.72 6.63 8.44
N ASN A 82 -15.65 5.71 8.20
CA ASN A 82 -15.81 5.01 6.94
C ASN A 82 -14.46 4.44 6.45
N ALA A 83 -13.71 3.85 7.38
CA ALA A 83 -12.40 3.28 7.07
C ALA A 83 -12.58 2.10 6.12
N ARG A 84 -11.77 2.04 5.07
CA ARG A 84 -11.84 0.96 4.09
C ARG A 84 -10.97 -0.19 4.54
N VAL A 85 -11.54 -1.39 4.54
CA VAL A 85 -10.77 -2.62 4.67
C VAL A 85 -9.89 -2.79 3.42
N VAL A 86 -8.65 -3.21 3.65
CA VAL A 86 -7.71 -3.60 2.61
C VAL A 86 -7.63 -5.13 2.64
N PRO A 87 -7.98 -5.81 1.54
CA PRO A 87 -8.07 -7.27 1.54
C PRO A 87 -6.69 -7.92 1.62
N ALA A 88 -6.65 -9.14 2.16
CA ALA A 88 -5.49 -10.03 2.06
C ALA A 88 -5.02 -10.18 0.60
N GLY A 89 -3.71 -10.33 0.41
CA GLY A 89 -3.04 -10.33 -0.89
C GLY A 89 -2.70 -8.95 -1.45
N SER A 90 -3.13 -7.87 -0.81
CA SER A 90 -2.79 -6.50 -1.22
C SER A 90 -1.31 -6.18 -0.98
N LEU A 91 -0.70 -5.43 -1.90
CA LEU A 91 0.64 -4.89 -1.75
C LEU A 91 0.63 -3.61 -0.90
N LEU A 92 1.36 -3.63 0.21
CA LEU A 92 1.66 -2.45 1.02
C LEU A 92 2.90 -1.75 0.44
N PHE A 93 2.82 -0.42 0.35
CA PHE A 93 3.93 0.41 -0.09
C PHE A 93 4.07 1.63 0.82
N SER A 94 5.23 1.76 1.46
CA SER A 94 5.56 2.90 2.29
C SER A 94 6.16 4.04 1.48
N PHE A 95 5.53 5.20 1.56
CA PHE A 95 5.98 6.44 0.90
C PHE A 95 6.31 7.57 1.89
N LYS A 96 6.24 7.33 3.20
CA LYS A 96 6.58 8.31 4.27
C LYS A 96 7.53 7.68 5.28
N LEU A 97 8.48 8.48 5.80
CA LEU A 97 9.54 8.09 6.74
C LEU A 97 10.48 7.02 6.17
N SER A 98 10.14 5.73 6.31
CA SER A 98 10.88 4.61 5.73
C SER A 98 10.41 4.36 4.30
N VAL A 99 10.85 5.22 3.38
CA VAL A 99 10.49 5.14 1.96
C VAL A 99 10.99 3.82 1.37
N GLY A 100 10.13 3.12 0.63
CA GLY A 100 10.51 1.93 -0.14
C GLY A 100 10.29 0.59 0.55
N LYS A 101 9.82 0.58 1.81
CA LYS A 101 9.35 -0.67 2.43
C LYS A 101 8.11 -1.20 1.71
N VAL A 102 8.12 -2.50 1.42
CA VAL A 102 7.02 -3.23 0.78
C VAL A 102 6.75 -4.53 1.52
N ALA A 103 5.49 -4.94 1.55
CA ALA A 103 5.06 -6.25 2.06
C ALA A 103 3.68 -6.60 1.51
N PHE A 104 3.31 -7.88 1.55
CA PHE A 104 1.95 -8.34 1.26
C PHE A 104 1.13 -8.50 2.54
N LEU A 105 -0.18 -8.27 2.48
CA LEU A 105 -1.08 -8.66 3.56
C LEU A 105 -1.43 -10.15 3.45
N SER A 106 -1.37 -10.88 4.57
CA SER A 106 -1.98 -12.22 4.67
C SER A 106 -3.39 -12.18 5.23
N VAL A 107 -3.77 -11.08 5.88
CA VAL A 107 -5.08 -10.91 6.53
C VAL A 107 -5.72 -9.58 6.14
N ASP A 108 -7.04 -9.57 6.07
CA ASP A 108 -7.82 -8.35 5.88
C ASP A 108 -7.50 -7.35 6.99
N SER A 109 -7.09 -6.14 6.60
CA SER A 109 -6.53 -5.17 7.54
C SER A 109 -6.94 -3.74 7.18
N TYR A 110 -6.83 -2.85 8.15
CA TYR A 110 -6.88 -1.41 7.95
C TYR A 110 -5.46 -0.86 7.93
N THR A 111 -5.22 0.26 7.25
CA THR A 111 -3.87 0.83 7.14
C THR A 111 -3.80 2.20 7.75
N ASN A 112 -2.63 2.55 8.29
CA ASN A 112 -2.33 3.91 8.69
C ASN A 112 -2.18 4.80 7.46
N GLY A 113 -2.48 6.08 7.63
CA GLY A 113 -2.34 7.00 6.52
C GLY A 113 -2.86 8.38 6.84
N LYS A 114 -2.25 9.37 6.19
CA LYS A 114 -2.76 10.73 6.15
C LYS A 114 -3.00 11.07 4.70
N ARG A 115 -4.27 11.23 4.35
CA ARG A 115 -4.70 11.68 3.03
C ARG A 115 -3.91 12.94 2.65
N PRO A 116 -3.20 12.95 1.51
CA PRO A 116 -2.61 14.18 1.02
C PRO A 116 -3.75 15.18 0.74
N PRO A 117 -3.62 16.45 1.17
CA PRO A 117 -4.73 17.41 1.17
C PRO A 117 -5.38 17.65 -0.21
N ASN A 118 -4.74 17.27 -1.32
CA ASN A 118 -5.23 17.50 -2.68
C ASN A 118 -5.54 16.21 -3.48
N THR A 119 -5.81 15.09 -2.82
CA THR A 119 -6.13 13.83 -3.52
C THR A 119 -7.63 13.72 -3.80
N VAL A 120 -8.03 14.17 -4.99
CA VAL A 120 -9.38 13.94 -5.54
C VAL A 120 -9.38 12.53 -6.16
N TRP A 121 -10.23 11.65 -5.63
CA TRP A 121 -10.47 10.36 -6.26
C TRP A 121 -11.25 10.59 -7.55
N ARG A 122 -10.70 10.18 -8.69
CA ARG A 122 -11.53 9.86 -9.85
C ARG A 122 -12.09 8.46 -9.59
N SER A 123 -13.35 8.39 -9.19
CA SER A 123 -14.11 7.14 -9.30
C SER A 123 -14.16 6.78 -10.78
N HIS A 124 -13.62 5.62 -11.12
CA HIS A 124 -13.98 4.94 -12.37
C HIS A 124 -15.30 4.22 -12.14
#